data_AF-A0A7S1MAX2-F1
#
_entry.id   AF-A0A7S1MAX2-F1
#
_cell.length_a   1.000
_cell.length_b   1.000
_cell.length_c   1.000
_cell.angle_alpha   90.00
_cell.angle_beta   90.00
_cell.angle_gamma   90.00
#
_symmetry.space_group_name_H-M   'P 1'
#
loop_
_entity.id
_entity.type
_entity.pdbx_description
1 polymer ?
#
loop_
_entity_poly.entity_id
_entity_poly.type
_entity_poly.pdbx_seq_one_letter_code
_entity_poly.pdbx_strand_id
1 'polypeptide(L)'
;RGSAQDDHFQGDLITKNPKYPVIFVSFDFRLGIFGWIQGYGVTANLGLRDQQMALDFVQKNIEAFGGNPLKVTAWGHGDGANNILAHLVSPQSKGLFQRVIINSPNADFHSRMTNKVRTNYIIKRTGCAGLQKGNAMLKCLRHLPADSLLKSEWKGAALSRYVGTEQWTKEVANLVSFERSIELPDDIATFTGWHPMADGHIVPEEPALMIKAGKWN
;
A
#
# COMPACT_ATOMS: atom_id res chain seq x y z
N ARG A 1 8.27 -5.73 -4.06
CA ARG A 1 8.43 -5.61 -5.53
C ARG A 1 7.12 -6.07 -6.15
N GLY A 2 6.76 -5.57 -7.32
CA GLY A 2 5.57 -5.96 -8.08
C GLY A 2 5.53 -5.18 -9.39
N SER A 3 4.87 -5.72 -10.41
CA SER A 3 4.62 -5.02 -11.67
C SER A 3 3.37 -5.59 -12.34
N ALA A 4 2.64 -4.73 -13.05
CA ALA A 4 1.54 -5.13 -13.93
C ALA A 4 1.99 -6.00 -15.12
N GLN A 5 3.30 -6.06 -15.39
CA GLN A 5 3.88 -6.92 -16.44
C GLN A 5 4.22 -8.33 -15.95
N ASP A 6 4.08 -8.62 -14.65
CA ASP A 6 4.36 -9.95 -14.12
C ASP A 6 3.41 -11.00 -14.73
N ASP A 7 3.98 -12.12 -15.17
CA ASP A 7 3.24 -13.22 -15.82
C ASP A 7 2.09 -13.75 -14.96
N HIS A 8 2.21 -13.65 -13.63
CA HIS A 8 1.15 -14.06 -12.70
C HIS A 8 -0.10 -13.17 -12.76
N PHE A 9 -0.03 -11.97 -13.35
CA PHE A 9 -1.13 -11.00 -13.40
C PHE A 9 -1.62 -10.70 -14.82
N GLN A 10 -1.28 -11.55 -15.80
CA GLN A 10 -1.76 -11.40 -17.17
C GLN A 10 -3.26 -11.73 -17.27
N GLY A 11 -4.01 -10.87 -17.97
CA GLY A 11 -5.47 -10.95 -18.07
C GLY A 11 -6.02 -12.03 -19.02
N ASP A 12 -5.16 -12.74 -19.75
CA ASP A 12 -5.54 -13.64 -20.83
C ASP A 12 -6.58 -14.68 -20.44
N LEU A 13 -6.47 -15.25 -19.24
CA LEU A 13 -7.40 -16.29 -18.80
C LEU A 13 -8.80 -15.75 -18.53
N ILE A 14 -8.90 -14.51 -18.04
CA ILE A 14 -10.20 -13.91 -17.70
C ILE A 14 -10.87 -13.29 -18.92
N THR A 15 -10.11 -12.78 -19.89
CA THR A 15 -10.64 -12.17 -21.11
C THR A 15 -11.08 -13.20 -22.16
N LYS A 16 -10.58 -14.44 -22.10
CA LYS A 16 -10.90 -15.51 -23.07
C LYS A 16 -12.30 -16.11 -22.92
N ASN A 17 -13.06 -15.79 -21.88
CA ASN A 17 -14.36 -16.41 -21.66
C ASN A 17 -15.46 -15.71 -22.50
N PRO A 18 -15.99 -16.35 -23.57
CA PRO A 18 -16.97 -15.69 -24.45
C PRO A 18 -18.34 -15.48 -23.77
N LYS A 19 -18.62 -16.21 -22.68
CA LYS A 19 -19.87 -16.07 -21.91
C LYS A 19 -19.84 -14.85 -20.99
N TYR A 20 -18.65 -14.43 -20.58
CA TYR A 20 -18.44 -13.31 -19.66
C TYR A 20 -17.39 -12.36 -20.24
N PRO A 21 -17.75 -11.59 -21.29
CA PRO A 21 -16.81 -10.66 -21.90
C PRO A 21 -16.40 -9.60 -20.89
N VAL A 22 -15.09 -9.46 -20.69
CA VAL A 22 -14.49 -8.49 -19.78
C VAL A 22 -13.32 -7.79 -20.46
N ILE A 23 -13.10 -6.53 -20.09
CA ILE A 23 -11.86 -5.82 -20.40
C ILE A 23 -11.01 -5.87 -19.14
N PHE A 24 -9.78 -6.35 -19.29
CA PHE A 24 -8.80 -6.35 -18.23
C PHE A 24 -7.87 -5.15 -18.37
N VAL A 25 -7.69 -4.42 -17.27
CA VAL A 25 -6.73 -3.31 -17.18
C VAL A 25 -5.81 -3.58 -16.01
N SER A 26 -4.51 -3.65 -16.28
CA SER A 26 -3.45 -3.66 -15.26
C SER A 26 -2.60 -2.40 -15.44
N PHE A 27 -2.05 -1.90 -14.34
CA PHE A 27 -1.25 -0.69 -14.34
C PHE A 27 -0.22 -0.69 -13.21
N ASP A 28 0.90 -0.02 -13.42
CA ASP A 28 1.94 0.15 -12.41
C ASP A 28 1.67 1.41 -11.56
N PHE A 29 2.15 1.37 -10.32
CA PHE A 29 2.17 2.51 -9.41
C PHE A 29 3.49 2.50 -8.62
N ARG A 30 3.86 3.64 -8.02
CA ARG A 30 5.11 3.71 -7.25
C ARG A 30 5.07 2.77 -6.04
N LEU A 31 6.16 2.02 -5.88
CA LEU A 31 6.39 1.10 -4.77
C LEU A 31 7.48 1.63 -3.83
N GLY A 32 7.66 0.95 -2.70
CA GLY A 32 8.78 1.23 -1.81
C GLY A 32 8.71 2.61 -1.16
N ILE A 33 9.87 3.14 -0.82
CA ILE A 33 10.02 4.54 -0.39
C ILE A 33 9.48 5.54 -1.42
N PHE A 34 9.49 5.21 -2.71
CA PHE A 34 9.03 6.12 -3.76
C PHE A 34 7.51 6.33 -3.75
N GLY A 35 6.75 5.32 -3.31
CA GLY A 35 5.29 5.38 -3.25
C GLY A 35 4.74 5.70 -1.86
N TRP A 36 5.50 5.38 -0.81
CA TRP A 36 4.93 5.25 0.54
C TRP A 36 5.74 5.96 1.63
N ILE A 37 6.72 6.80 1.27
CA ILE A 37 7.45 7.64 2.24
C ILE A 37 6.50 8.47 3.11
N GLN A 38 6.85 8.64 4.38
CA GLN A 38 6.04 9.35 5.36
C GLN A 38 6.86 10.26 6.28
N GLY A 39 6.23 11.34 6.72
CA GLY A 39 6.80 12.28 7.70
C GLY A 39 7.53 13.43 7.05
N TYR A 40 8.04 14.36 7.87
CA TYR A 40 8.90 15.46 7.41
C TYR A 40 8.30 16.31 6.27
N GLY A 41 6.97 16.50 6.27
CA GLY A 41 6.27 17.33 5.28
C GLY A 41 6.21 16.73 3.87
N VAL A 42 6.53 15.44 3.69
CA VAL A 42 6.35 14.76 2.40
C VAL A 42 4.86 14.51 2.14
N THR A 43 4.48 14.56 0.86
CA THR A 43 3.15 14.11 0.43
C THR A 43 3.04 12.60 0.63
N ALA A 44 2.11 12.18 1.48
CA ALA A 44 1.86 10.76 1.75
C ALA A 44 1.05 10.09 0.62
N ASN A 45 1.03 8.75 0.65
CA ASN A 45 0.18 7.90 -0.19
C ASN A 45 0.38 8.14 -1.70
N LEU A 46 1.61 8.38 -2.14
CA LEU A 46 1.93 8.62 -3.55
C LEU A 46 1.55 7.43 -4.43
N GLY A 47 1.79 6.20 -3.98
CA GLY A 47 1.37 4.98 -4.68
C GLY A 47 -0.15 4.88 -4.83
N LEU A 48 -0.90 5.25 -3.79
CA LEU A 48 -2.38 5.27 -3.86
C LEU A 48 -2.89 6.37 -4.80
N ARG A 49 -2.23 7.53 -4.84
CA ARG A 49 -2.55 8.62 -5.78
C ARG A 49 -2.28 8.24 -7.23
N ASP A 50 -1.22 7.48 -7.50
CA ASP A 50 -0.96 6.93 -8.83
C ASP A 50 -2.11 6.00 -9.23
N GLN A 51 -2.60 5.17 -8.31
CA GLN A 51 -3.74 4.29 -8.56
C GLN A 51 -5.04 5.08 -8.79
N GLN A 52 -5.28 6.16 -8.05
CA GLN A 52 -6.41 7.06 -8.30
C GLN A 52 -6.35 7.67 -9.70
N MET A 53 -5.16 8.09 -10.14
CA MET A 53 -4.96 8.61 -11.50
C MET A 53 -5.21 7.55 -12.57
N ALA A 54 -4.76 6.31 -12.35
CA ALA A 54 -5.03 5.21 -13.27
C ALA A 54 -6.53 4.87 -13.35
N LEU A 55 -7.23 4.86 -12.20
CA LEU A 55 -8.68 4.63 -12.17
C LEU A 55 -9.46 5.79 -12.83
N ASP A 56 -9.03 7.04 -12.63
CA ASP A 56 -9.60 8.20 -13.33
C ASP A 56 -9.36 8.12 -14.85
N PHE A 57 -8.19 7.65 -15.28
CA PHE A 57 -7.92 7.37 -16.69
C PHE A 57 -8.88 6.29 -17.22
N VAL A 58 -9.10 5.20 -16.50
CA VAL A 58 -10.07 4.16 -16.89
C VAL A 58 -11.46 4.78 -17.02
N GLN A 59 -11.93 5.54 -16.04
CA GLN A 59 -13.24 6.20 -16.09
C GLN A 59 -13.42 7.08 -17.34
N LYS A 60 -12.38 7.83 -17.71
CA LYS A 60 -12.44 8.77 -18.85
C LYS A 60 -12.28 8.11 -20.21
N ASN A 61 -11.67 6.92 -20.29
CA ASN A 61 -11.21 6.37 -21.58
C ASN A 61 -11.74 4.97 -21.89
N ILE A 62 -12.25 4.21 -20.92
CA ILE A 62 -12.53 2.78 -21.13
C ILE A 62 -13.62 2.52 -22.18
N GLU A 63 -14.52 3.49 -22.42
CA GLU A 63 -15.53 3.41 -23.48
C GLU A 63 -14.91 3.27 -24.87
N ALA A 64 -13.77 3.94 -25.13
CA ALA A 64 -13.06 3.84 -26.40
C ALA A 64 -12.50 2.43 -26.67
N PHE A 65 -12.34 1.63 -25.62
CA PHE A 65 -11.91 0.23 -25.69
C PHE A 65 -13.09 -0.76 -25.68
N GLY A 66 -14.33 -0.26 -25.73
CA GLY A 66 -15.55 -1.06 -25.66
C GLY A 66 -16.03 -1.38 -24.23
N GLY A 67 -15.46 -0.72 -23.22
CA GLY A 67 -15.84 -0.90 -21.83
C GLY A 67 -17.00 -0.02 -21.40
N ASN A 68 -17.43 -0.20 -20.15
CA ASN A 68 -18.48 0.61 -19.54
C ASN A 68 -17.96 1.21 -18.21
N PRO A 69 -17.80 2.54 -18.10
CA PRO A 69 -17.26 3.21 -16.91
C PRO A 69 -18.14 2.99 -15.65
N LEU A 70 -19.45 2.73 -15.83
CA LEU A 70 -20.39 2.40 -14.75
C LEU A 70 -20.29 0.94 -14.28
N LYS A 71 -19.46 0.11 -14.92
CA LYS A 71 -19.27 -1.31 -14.58
C LYS A 71 -17.83 -1.64 -14.17
N VAL A 72 -17.01 -0.64 -13.87
CA VAL A 72 -15.63 -0.83 -13.42
C VAL A 72 -15.60 -1.58 -12.08
N THR A 73 -14.82 -2.66 -12.02
CA THR A 73 -14.56 -3.44 -10.80
C THR A 73 -13.08 -3.35 -10.48
N ALA A 74 -12.73 -2.83 -9.30
CA ALA A 74 -11.36 -2.76 -8.84
C ALA A 74 -10.98 -4.07 -8.12
N TRP A 75 -9.85 -4.66 -8.47
CA TRP A 75 -9.43 -5.96 -7.95
C TRP A 75 -7.98 -5.90 -7.44
N GLY A 76 -7.74 -6.42 -6.24
CA GLY A 76 -6.39 -6.52 -5.66
C GLY A 76 -6.16 -7.80 -4.86
N HIS A 77 -4.92 -8.29 -4.89
CA HIS A 77 -4.42 -9.42 -4.11
C HIS A 77 -3.27 -9.00 -3.20
N GLY A 78 -3.21 -9.54 -1.96
CA GLY A 78 -2.11 -9.26 -1.03
C GLY A 78 -2.03 -7.76 -0.70
N ASP A 79 -0.88 -7.13 -0.96
CA ASP A 79 -0.72 -5.67 -0.81
C ASP A 79 -1.70 -4.86 -1.68
N GLY A 80 -2.05 -5.37 -2.85
CA GLY A 80 -3.07 -4.77 -3.71
C GLY A 80 -4.46 -4.77 -3.08
N ALA A 81 -4.80 -5.79 -2.29
CA ALA A 81 -6.07 -5.86 -1.58
C ALA A 81 -6.22 -4.72 -0.55
N ASN A 82 -5.13 -4.30 0.09
CA ASN A 82 -5.15 -3.20 1.07
C ASN A 82 -5.22 -1.85 0.39
N ASN A 83 -4.65 -1.73 -0.81
CA ASN A 83 -4.88 -0.55 -1.62
C ASN A 83 -6.37 -0.41 -1.96
N ILE A 84 -7.07 -1.50 -2.29
CA ILE A 84 -8.52 -1.49 -2.49
C ILE A 84 -9.27 -1.08 -1.21
N LEU A 85 -8.87 -1.58 -0.04
CA LEU A 85 -9.44 -1.15 1.25
C LEU A 85 -9.25 0.36 1.47
N ALA A 86 -8.06 0.90 1.16
CA ALA A 86 -7.81 2.33 1.24
C ALA A 86 -8.65 3.14 0.24
N HIS A 87 -8.83 2.64 -0.98
CA HIS A 87 -9.71 3.26 -1.98
C HIS A 87 -11.18 3.29 -1.54
N LEU A 88 -11.67 2.24 -0.87
CA LEU A 88 -13.05 2.19 -0.37
C LEU A 88 -13.36 3.33 0.60
N VAL A 89 -12.39 3.77 1.40
CA VAL A 89 -12.60 4.81 2.42
C VAL A 89 -12.09 6.18 1.98
N SER A 90 -11.42 6.25 0.84
CA SER A 90 -10.84 7.47 0.29
C SER A 90 -11.87 8.30 -0.46
N PRO A 91 -12.18 9.55 -0.04
CA PRO A 91 -13.15 10.38 -0.74
C PRO A 91 -12.77 10.69 -2.19
N GLN A 92 -11.47 10.78 -2.53
CA GLN A 92 -11.06 11.04 -3.91
C GLN A 92 -11.18 9.82 -4.83
N SER A 93 -11.44 8.63 -4.26
CA SER A 93 -11.68 7.42 -5.05
C SER A 93 -13.16 7.18 -5.31
N LYS A 94 -14.05 8.02 -4.76
CA LYS A 94 -15.49 7.87 -4.90
C LYS A 94 -15.90 8.01 -6.37
N GLY A 95 -16.68 7.05 -6.87
CA GLY A 95 -17.14 7.02 -8.25
C GLY A 95 -16.10 6.53 -9.27
N LEU A 96 -14.88 6.18 -8.85
CA LEU A 96 -13.86 5.64 -9.76
C LEU A 96 -14.04 4.15 -10.08
N PHE A 97 -14.85 3.44 -9.30
CA PHE A 97 -15.23 2.04 -9.50
C PHE A 97 -16.60 1.79 -8.87
N GLN A 98 -17.27 0.72 -9.31
CA GLN A 98 -18.60 0.33 -8.85
C GLN A 98 -18.58 -0.90 -7.93
N ARG A 99 -17.56 -1.76 -8.09
CA ARG A 99 -17.41 -3.01 -7.33
C ARG A 99 -15.95 -3.21 -6.96
N VAL A 100 -15.73 -4.05 -5.95
CA VAL A 100 -14.39 -4.42 -5.50
C VAL A 100 -14.26 -5.93 -5.36
N ILE A 101 -13.06 -6.45 -5.61
CA ILE A 101 -12.64 -7.80 -5.26
C ILE A 101 -11.37 -7.67 -4.41
N ILE A 102 -11.40 -8.21 -3.19
CA ILE A 102 -10.35 -8.07 -2.18
C ILE A 102 -9.86 -9.48 -1.81
N ASN A 103 -8.72 -9.90 -2.37
CA ASN A 103 -8.17 -11.23 -2.13
C ASN A 103 -6.99 -11.19 -1.16
N SER A 104 -7.11 -11.95 -0.07
CA SER A 104 -6.00 -12.21 0.86
C SER A 104 -5.29 -10.94 1.35
N PRO A 105 -5.99 -9.96 1.96
CA PRO A 105 -5.30 -8.90 2.67
C PRO A 105 -4.49 -9.51 3.83
N ASN A 106 -3.24 -9.12 4.01
CA ASN A 106 -2.51 -9.32 5.27
C ASN A 106 -3.21 -8.65 6.50
N ALA A 107 -2.76 -8.94 7.71
CA ALA A 107 -3.48 -8.60 8.94
C ALA A 107 -3.11 -7.25 9.59
N ASP A 108 -2.00 -6.61 9.17
CA ASP A 108 -1.34 -5.53 9.92
C ASP A 108 -1.20 -4.24 9.08
N PHE A 109 -2.32 -3.72 8.57
CA PHE A 109 -2.29 -2.61 7.61
C PHE A 109 -2.85 -1.31 8.12
N HIS A 110 -2.31 -0.26 7.51
CA HIS A 110 -2.72 1.13 7.59
C HIS A 110 -2.23 1.93 8.80
N SER A 111 -1.57 1.25 9.76
CA SER A 111 -0.91 1.89 10.90
C SER A 111 0.06 2.99 10.43
N ARG A 112 -0.14 4.19 10.98
CA ARG A 112 0.73 5.36 10.74
C ARG A 112 2.17 5.13 11.19
N MET A 113 2.43 4.14 12.04
CA MET A 113 3.74 3.94 12.65
C MET A 113 4.72 3.28 11.68
N THR A 114 4.24 2.35 10.85
CA THR A 114 5.10 1.51 10.00
C THR A 114 5.94 2.31 9.01
N ASN A 115 5.31 3.16 8.18
CA ASN A 115 6.02 3.84 7.10
C ASN A 115 6.93 4.96 7.62
N LYS A 116 6.59 5.62 8.73
CA LYS A 116 7.44 6.60 9.39
C LYS A 116 8.70 5.95 9.96
N VAL A 117 8.58 4.78 10.60
CA VAL A 117 9.73 4.00 11.08
C VAL A 117 10.63 3.58 9.92
N ARG A 118 10.05 3.06 8.82
CA ARG A 118 10.80 2.73 7.59
C ARG A 118 11.50 3.94 6.99
N THR A 119 10.83 5.08 6.95
CA THR A 119 11.42 6.34 6.45
C THR A 119 12.60 6.76 7.33
N ASN A 120 12.45 6.74 8.65
CA ASN A 120 13.50 7.06 9.62
C ASN A 120 14.73 6.16 9.46
N TYR A 121 14.51 4.87 9.22
CA TYR A 121 15.58 3.91 8.96
C TYR A 121 16.38 4.27 7.70
N ILE A 122 15.68 4.59 6.61
CA ILE A 122 16.33 4.92 5.33
C ILE A 122 17.09 6.24 5.41
N ILE A 123 16.51 7.29 6.01
CA ILE A 123 17.23 8.57 6.15
C ILE A 123 18.49 8.43 7.01
N LYS A 124 18.49 7.55 8.02
CA LYS A 124 19.68 7.26 8.83
C LYS A 124 20.77 6.56 8.00
N ARG A 125 20.41 5.55 7.21
CA ARG A 125 21.36 4.79 6.38
C ARG A 125 21.93 5.58 5.21
N THR A 126 21.15 6.52 4.69
CA THR A 126 21.52 7.33 3.53
C THR A 126 22.28 8.61 3.89
N GLY A 127 22.49 8.86 5.19
CA GLY A 127 23.11 10.11 5.66
C GLY A 127 22.20 11.34 5.55
N CYS A 128 20.90 11.16 5.29
CA CYS A 128 19.91 12.24 5.22
C CYS A 128 19.22 12.55 6.56
N ALA A 129 19.64 11.91 7.66
CA ALA A 129 19.16 12.23 9.00
C ALA A 129 19.63 13.62 9.45
N GLY A 130 18.88 14.27 10.36
CA GLY A 130 19.21 15.62 10.84
C GLY A 130 18.77 16.76 9.93
N LEU A 131 18.12 16.44 8.79
CA LEU A 131 17.63 17.40 7.80
C LEU A 131 16.12 17.66 7.90
N GLN A 132 15.55 17.61 9.10
CA GLN A 132 14.09 17.66 9.32
C GLN A 132 13.47 19.05 9.08
N LYS A 133 14.29 20.10 8.88
CA LYS A 133 13.82 21.46 8.65
C LYS A 133 13.41 21.66 7.18
N GLY A 134 12.13 21.97 6.97
CA GLY A 134 11.60 22.25 5.63
C GLY A 134 11.77 21.08 4.67
N ASN A 135 12.25 21.36 3.45
CA ASN A 135 12.44 20.34 2.41
C ASN A 135 13.85 19.75 2.32
N ALA A 136 14.73 20.00 3.30
CA ALA A 136 16.14 19.59 3.24
C ALA A 136 16.32 18.07 3.17
N MET A 137 15.59 17.31 4.00
CA MET A 137 15.61 15.84 3.95
C MET A 137 15.18 15.32 2.57
N LEU A 138 14.09 15.86 2.02
CA LEU A 138 13.58 15.43 0.72
C LEU A 138 14.54 15.80 -0.42
N LYS A 139 15.21 16.95 -0.34
CA LYS A 139 16.28 17.32 -1.27
C LYS A 139 17.43 16.32 -1.17
N CYS A 140 17.89 15.97 0.03
CA CYS A 140 18.96 14.97 0.21
C CYS A 140 18.59 13.63 -0.45
N LEU A 141 17.40 13.09 -0.13
CA LEU A 141 16.94 11.82 -0.71
C LEU A 141 16.85 11.87 -2.24
N ARG A 142 16.42 12.99 -2.83
CA ARG A 142 16.30 13.18 -4.29
C ARG A 142 17.64 13.30 -5.02
N HIS A 143 18.73 13.67 -4.33
CA HIS A 143 20.06 13.72 -4.93
C HIS A 143 20.77 12.36 -4.92
N LEU A 144 20.24 11.37 -4.19
CA LEU A 144 20.82 10.04 -4.14
C LEU A 144 20.40 9.22 -5.38
N PRO A 145 21.27 8.33 -5.87
CA PRO A 145 20.86 7.33 -6.85
C PRO A 145 19.70 6.49 -6.33
N ALA A 146 18.72 6.17 -7.19
CA ALA A 146 17.56 5.37 -6.81
C ALA A 146 17.97 4.01 -6.21
N ASP A 147 19.00 3.37 -6.75
CA ASP A 147 19.56 2.12 -6.24
C ASP A 147 20.08 2.23 -4.80
N SER A 148 20.63 3.39 -4.42
CA SER A 148 21.09 3.62 -3.05
C SER A 148 19.91 3.66 -2.08
N LEU A 149 18.79 4.26 -2.48
CA LEU A 149 17.55 4.26 -1.69
C LEU A 149 16.99 2.84 -1.57
N LEU A 150 16.90 2.10 -2.69
CA LEU A 150 16.41 0.73 -2.71
C LEU A 150 17.27 -0.23 -1.90
N LYS A 151 18.61 -0.09 -1.93
CA LYS A 151 19.54 -0.87 -1.11
C LYS A 151 19.45 -0.51 0.37
N SER A 152 19.05 0.73 0.68
CA SER A 152 18.87 1.21 2.05
C SER A 152 17.55 0.77 2.68
N GLU A 153 16.57 0.33 1.88
CA GLU A 153 15.32 -0.22 2.39
C GLU A 153 15.58 -1.43 3.31
N TRP A 154 14.78 -1.50 4.38
CA TRP A 154 14.77 -2.64 5.28
C TRP A 154 14.29 -3.89 4.53
N LYS A 155 15.22 -4.82 4.23
CA LYS A 155 14.94 -6.09 3.53
C LYS A 155 14.34 -7.18 4.42
N GLY A 156 14.12 -6.91 5.71
CA GLY A 156 13.68 -7.89 6.68
C GLY A 156 14.86 -8.73 7.16
N ALA A 157 15.00 -8.93 8.47
CA ALA A 157 15.44 -10.24 8.92
C ALA A 157 14.29 -11.18 8.55
N ALA A 158 14.55 -12.16 7.68
CA ALA A 158 13.55 -13.18 7.39
C ALA A 158 13.13 -13.83 8.71
N LEU A 159 11.83 -13.79 9.03
CA LEU A 159 11.23 -14.51 10.16
C LEU A 159 11.53 -16.01 10.11
N SER A 160 12.07 -16.55 9.02
CA SER A 160 12.58 -17.92 8.96
C SER A 160 13.67 -18.23 10.01
N ARG A 161 14.30 -17.23 10.64
CA ARG A 161 15.20 -17.44 11.78
C ARG A 161 14.50 -17.59 13.14
N TYR A 162 13.24 -17.19 13.27
CA TYR A 162 12.47 -17.19 14.53
C TYR A 162 11.21 -18.07 14.49
N VAL A 163 10.73 -18.44 13.30
CA VAL A 163 9.66 -19.42 13.12
C VAL A 163 10.19 -20.80 13.50
N GLY A 164 9.93 -21.22 14.75
CA GLY A 164 10.34 -22.53 15.27
C GLY A 164 10.51 -22.61 16.79
N THR A 165 10.55 -21.48 17.51
CA THR A 165 10.70 -21.49 18.97
C THR A 165 9.34 -21.38 19.67
N GLU A 166 9.05 -22.25 20.64
CA GLU A 166 7.83 -22.26 21.50
C GLU A 166 7.50 -20.89 22.14
N GLN A 167 8.52 -20.06 22.34
CA GLN A 167 8.40 -18.72 22.90
C GLN A 167 7.59 -17.77 22.00
N TRP A 168 7.67 -17.93 20.68
CA TRP A 168 6.97 -17.10 19.68
C TRP A 168 5.46 -17.34 19.70
N THR A 169 5.02 -18.59 19.82
CA THR A 169 3.58 -18.94 19.80
C THR A 169 2.83 -18.33 20.98
N LYS A 170 3.48 -18.24 22.16
CA LYS A 170 2.89 -17.66 23.38
C LYS A 170 2.87 -16.13 23.34
N GLU A 171 3.91 -15.50 22.83
CA GLU A 171 3.98 -14.03 22.74
C GLU A 171 3.06 -13.49 21.63
N VAL A 172 3.04 -14.12 20.45
CA VAL A 172 2.16 -13.71 19.36
C VAL A 172 0.69 -13.98 19.69
N ALA A 173 0.33 -15.12 20.27
CA ALA A 173 -1.06 -15.37 20.67
C ALA A 173 -1.61 -14.32 21.65
N ASN A 174 -0.75 -13.71 22.48
CA ASN A 174 -1.12 -12.59 23.34
C ASN A 174 -1.17 -11.25 22.58
N LEU A 175 -0.31 -11.06 21.58
CA LEU A 175 -0.21 -9.84 20.76
C LEU A 175 -1.31 -9.71 19.69
N VAL A 176 -1.84 -10.80 19.15
CA VAL A 176 -2.95 -10.77 18.14
C VAL A 176 -4.35 -10.77 18.78
N SER A 177 -4.44 -10.65 20.11
CA SER A 177 -5.72 -10.38 20.77
C SER A 177 -6.21 -8.98 20.36
N PHE A 178 -7.32 -8.95 19.63
CA PHE A 178 -7.87 -7.83 18.84
C PHE A 178 -8.21 -6.52 19.60
N GLU A 179 -7.77 -6.33 20.84
CA GLU A 179 -8.28 -5.29 21.75
C GLU A 179 -7.26 -4.33 22.35
N ARG A 180 -5.95 -4.39 22.06
CA ARG A 180 -5.00 -3.40 22.59
C ARG A 180 -4.05 -2.86 21.53
N SER A 181 -4.00 -1.52 21.43
CA SER A 181 -2.90 -0.80 20.81
C SER A 181 -1.62 -1.05 21.61
N ILE A 182 -0.72 -1.88 21.08
CA ILE A 182 0.55 -2.21 21.71
C ILE A 182 1.68 -1.45 21.00
N GLU A 183 2.48 -0.72 21.78
CA GLU A 183 3.76 -0.15 21.34
C GLU A 183 4.78 -1.28 21.20
N LEU A 184 5.16 -1.60 19.97
CA LEU A 184 6.26 -2.52 19.69
C LEU A 184 7.61 -1.82 19.91
N PRO A 185 8.63 -2.52 20.44
CA PRO A 185 10.01 -2.02 20.47
C PRO A 185 10.48 -1.59 19.06
N ASP A 186 11.25 -0.51 18.98
CA ASP A 186 11.73 0.11 17.72
C ASP A 186 12.46 -0.86 16.75
N ASP A 187 12.88 -2.03 17.23
CA ASP A 187 13.63 -3.05 16.50
C ASP A 187 12.78 -4.24 16.01
N ILE A 188 11.54 -4.41 16.48
CA ILE A 188 10.65 -5.48 16.02
C ILE A 188 9.75 -4.95 14.90
N ALA A 189 10.30 -4.88 13.69
CA ALA A 189 9.52 -4.70 12.47
C ALA A 189 8.72 -5.98 12.18
N THR A 190 7.60 -6.19 12.88
CA THR A 190 6.65 -7.26 12.54
C THR A 190 6.07 -6.98 11.15
N PHE A 191 6.21 -7.96 10.26
CA PHE A 191 5.43 -8.22 9.03
C PHE A 191 5.23 -7.16 7.93
N THR A 192 5.46 -5.88 8.15
CA THR A 192 4.74 -4.86 7.38
C THR A 192 5.59 -4.29 6.26
N GLY A 193 5.26 -4.64 5.01
CA GLY A 193 5.78 -3.97 3.82
C GLY A 193 5.36 -2.50 3.76
N TRP A 194 5.69 -1.82 2.66
CA TRP A 194 5.13 -0.48 2.42
C TRP A 194 3.64 -0.59 2.05
N HIS A 195 2.79 0.22 2.67
CA HIS A 195 1.34 0.16 2.47
C HIS A 195 0.68 1.56 2.50
N PRO A 196 -0.58 1.69 2.04
CA PRO A 196 -1.36 2.91 2.26
C PRO A 196 -1.52 3.21 3.75
N MET A 197 -1.61 4.48 4.11
CA MET A 197 -1.70 4.93 5.50
C MET A 197 -2.86 5.88 5.69
N ALA A 198 -3.48 5.83 6.87
CA ALA A 198 -4.38 6.89 7.32
C ALA A 198 -3.61 8.21 7.48
N ASP A 199 -3.72 9.12 6.51
CA ASP A 199 -3.04 10.43 6.51
C ASP A 199 -3.99 11.58 6.88
N GLY A 200 -5.27 11.28 7.16
CA GLY A 200 -6.28 12.28 7.47
C GLY A 200 -6.83 13.01 6.25
N HIS A 201 -6.37 12.67 5.03
CA HIS A 201 -6.71 13.44 3.84
C HIS A 201 -7.02 12.57 2.61
N ILE A 202 -6.10 11.70 2.19
CA ILE A 202 -6.34 10.71 1.13
C ILE A 202 -7.04 9.50 1.71
N VAL A 203 -6.54 9.02 2.84
CA VAL A 203 -7.17 7.97 3.65
C VAL A 203 -7.49 8.64 4.99
N PRO A 204 -8.76 9.00 5.23
CA PRO A 204 -9.13 9.81 6.39
C PRO A 204 -8.78 9.16 7.73
N GLU A 205 -9.00 7.85 7.83
CA GLU A 205 -8.76 7.05 9.02
C GLU A 205 -8.49 5.59 8.59
N GLU A 206 -8.03 4.76 9.53
CA GLU A 206 -7.85 3.33 9.35
C GLU A 206 -9.06 2.68 8.61
N PRO A 207 -8.86 2.07 7.43
CA PRO A 207 -9.95 1.54 6.61
C PRO A 207 -10.87 0.56 7.35
N ALA A 208 -10.31 -0.28 8.23
CA ALA A 208 -11.10 -1.22 9.02
C ALA A 208 -12.10 -0.50 9.96
N LEU A 209 -11.67 0.60 10.61
CA LEU A 209 -12.54 1.38 11.49
C LEU A 209 -13.64 2.09 10.70
N MET A 210 -13.30 2.66 9.55
CA MET A 210 -14.24 3.33 8.65
C MET A 210 -15.28 2.36 8.09
N ILE A 211 -14.84 1.18 7.63
CA ILE A 211 -15.74 0.13 7.11
C ILE A 211 -16.68 -0.37 8.22
N LYS A 212 -16.16 -0.66 9.43
CA LYS A 212 -16.97 -1.06 10.59
C LYS A 212 -18.01 0.01 10.96
N ALA A 213 -17.68 1.28 10.79
CA ALA A 213 -18.58 2.41 11.02
C ALA A 213 -19.54 2.70 9.85
N GLY A 214 -19.52 1.91 8.77
CA GLY A 214 -20.35 2.15 7.58
C GLY A 214 -19.93 3.37 6.76
N LYS A 215 -18.70 3.87 6.93
CA LYS A 215 -18.15 5.06 6.25
C LYS A 215 -17.23 4.64 5.10
N TRP A 216 -17.81 4.15 4.01
CA TRP A 216 -17.10 3.76 2.80
C TRP A 216 -17.91 4.13 1.55
N ASN A 217 -17.24 4.16 0.39
CA ASN A 217 -17.77 4.63 -0.90
C ASN A 217 -18.79 3.68 -1.54
#